data_AF-A0A1V6C1Q5-F1
#
_entry.id   AF-A0A1V6C1Q5-F1
#
_cell.length_a   1.000
_cell.length_b   1.000
_cell.length_c   1.000
_cell.angle_alpha   90.00
_cell.angle_beta   90.00
_cell.angle_gamma   90.00
#
_symmetry.space_group_name_H-M   'P 1'
#
loop_
_entity.id
_entity.type
_entity.pdbx_description
1 polymer ?
#
loop_
_entity_poly.entity_id
_entity_poly.type
_entity_poly.pdbx_seq_one_letter_code
_entity_poly.pdbx_strand_id
1 'polypeptide(L)'
;MARCVNLIDGGYFERVQKALGRGKIDFLKLQEKMTGNFDMLRTYYYHCLPYQSASPTEEEKLEFARKQSFFKYLEYQPNFEVRLGRLEFRGYTQAGERILEQKRVDLLIGVDLVMLSMKKLITHACIIAGDSDFIPAIEVAKYEGVITYLFHGPNCHEDLKQIADVRIEINDEFMDAVMAQDIVKPQRKVFETVEEYEKKAKKPHSIWKKEAEAVQEVKKPRKGKTAKS
;
A
#
# COMPACT_ATOMS: atom_id res chain seq x y z
N MET A 1 7.56 23.94 2.45
CA MET A 1 7.69 22.71 1.63
C MET A 1 6.31 22.10 1.49
N ALA A 2 5.95 21.56 0.33
CA ALA A 2 4.64 20.95 0.14
C ALA A 2 4.61 19.59 0.85
N ARG A 3 3.76 19.45 1.87
CA ARG A 3 3.68 18.25 2.71
C ARG A 3 2.32 17.59 2.54
N CYS A 4 2.33 16.33 2.12
CA CYS A 4 1.14 15.58 1.74
C CYS A 4 0.78 14.49 2.76
N VAL A 5 -0.51 14.27 2.97
CA VAL A 5 -1.05 13.05 3.59
C VAL A 5 -1.83 12.26 2.55
N ASN A 6 -1.69 10.94 2.57
CA ASN A 6 -2.55 10.05 1.81
C ASN A 6 -3.62 9.46 2.75
N LEU A 7 -4.89 9.58 2.39
CA LEU A 7 -6.04 9.04 3.12
C LEU A 7 -6.76 8.04 2.20
N ILE A 8 -6.71 6.76 2.54
CA ILE A 8 -7.23 5.69 1.68
C ILE A 8 -8.41 5.02 2.39
N ASP A 9 -9.63 5.25 1.90
CA ASP A 9 -10.75 4.38 2.21
C ASP A 9 -10.53 3.03 1.52
N GLY A 10 -10.05 2.06 2.29
CA GLY A 10 -9.74 0.73 1.80
C GLY A 10 -10.97 -0.03 1.32
N GLY A 11 -12.13 0.19 1.96
CA GLY A 11 -13.38 -0.45 1.55
C GLY A 11 -13.83 0.04 0.18
N TYR A 12 -13.77 1.35 -0.05
CA TYR A 12 -14.02 1.93 -1.37
C TYR A 12 -12.99 1.48 -2.40
N PHE A 13 -11.70 1.54 -2.06
CA PHE A 13 -10.63 1.17 -2.99
C PHE A 13 -10.70 -0.31 -3.43
N GLU A 14 -11.09 -1.21 -2.53
CA GLU A 14 -11.31 -2.63 -2.87
C GLU A 14 -12.48 -2.82 -3.85
N ARG A 15 -13.55 -2.03 -3.74
CA ARG A 15 -14.65 -2.05 -4.72
C ARG A 15 -14.18 -1.57 -6.09
N VAL A 16 -13.36 -0.51 -6.14
CA VAL A 16 -12.79 0.00 -7.40
C VAL A 16 -11.87 -1.05 -8.04
N GLN A 17 -10.98 -1.67 -7.27
CA GLN A 17 -10.11 -2.76 -7.74
C GLN A 17 -10.92 -3.92 -8.34
N LYS A 18 -11.98 -4.34 -7.65
CA LYS A 18 -12.87 -5.43 -8.11
C LYS A 18 -13.59 -5.06 -9.40
N ALA A 19 -14.06 -3.83 -9.54
CA ALA A 19 -14.75 -3.36 -10.75
C ALA A 19 -13.83 -3.34 -11.97
N LEU A 20 -12.54 -3.03 -11.78
CA LEU A 20 -11.52 -3.03 -12.85
C LEU A 20 -10.92 -4.42 -13.11
N GLY A 21 -11.28 -5.44 -12.33
CA GLY A 21 -10.78 -6.80 -12.50
C GLY A 21 -9.26 -6.95 -12.32
N ARG A 22 -8.64 -6.10 -11.50
CA ARG A 22 -7.18 -6.07 -11.33
C ARG A 22 -6.69 -6.95 -10.18
N GLY A 23 -5.45 -7.39 -10.27
CA GLY A 23 -4.79 -8.26 -9.30
C GLY A 23 -4.23 -7.51 -8.08
N LYS A 24 -3.12 -8.01 -7.51
CA LYS A 24 -2.55 -7.47 -6.27
C LYS A 24 -1.85 -6.13 -6.48
N ILE A 25 -2.14 -5.17 -5.59
CA ILE A 25 -1.51 -3.85 -5.56
C ILE A 25 -0.20 -3.84 -4.77
N ASP A 26 0.76 -3.10 -5.28
CA ASP A 26 1.94 -2.67 -4.54
C ASP A 26 1.62 -1.34 -3.84
N PHE A 27 1.42 -1.41 -2.52
CA PHE A 27 0.99 -0.26 -1.75
C PHE A 27 2.07 0.82 -1.61
N LEU A 28 3.35 0.49 -1.80
CA LEU A 28 4.42 1.49 -1.86
C LEU A 28 4.34 2.27 -3.17
N LYS A 29 4.15 1.59 -4.30
CA LYS A 29 3.92 2.27 -5.58
C LYS A 29 2.64 3.11 -5.56
N LEU A 30 1.57 2.61 -4.94
CA LEU A 30 0.34 3.38 -4.75
C LEU A 30 0.62 4.65 -3.94
N GLN A 31 1.34 4.53 -2.82
CA GLN A 31 1.75 5.68 -2.01
C GLN A 31 2.57 6.67 -2.85
N GLU A 32 3.63 6.24 -3.51
CA GLU A 32 4.49 7.09 -4.35
C GLU A 32 3.68 7.78 -5.45
N LYS A 33 2.81 7.04 -6.15
CA LYS A 33 1.96 7.56 -7.22
C LYS A 33 0.98 8.61 -6.73
N MET A 34 0.36 8.39 -5.56
CA MET A 34 -0.55 9.38 -4.96
C MET A 34 0.20 10.64 -4.51
N THR A 35 1.38 10.46 -3.90
CA THR A 35 2.17 11.55 -3.34
C THR A 35 2.79 12.43 -4.42
N GLY A 36 3.19 11.85 -5.54
CA GLY A 36 3.92 12.54 -6.59
C GLY A 36 5.22 13.14 -6.05
N ASN A 37 5.37 14.46 -6.22
CA ASN A 37 6.60 15.18 -5.85
C ASN A 37 6.53 15.87 -4.48
N PHE A 38 5.50 15.59 -3.67
CA PHE A 38 5.33 16.19 -2.36
C PHE A 38 6.10 15.43 -1.27
N ASP A 39 6.44 16.11 -0.17
CA ASP A 39 7.00 15.44 0.99
C ASP A 39 5.91 14.64 1.71
N MET A 40 6.13 13.35 1.90
CA MET A 40 5.18 12.47 2.58
C MET A 40 5.18 12.68 4.09
N LEU A 41 4.02 13.01 4.67
CA LEU A 41 3.79 12.93 6.11
C LEU A 41 3.48 11.50 6.54
N ARG A 42 2.37 10.96 6.04
CA ARG A 42 1.80 9.65 6.39
C ARG A 42 0.82 9.18 5.32
N THR A 43 0.73 7.87 5.14
CA THR A 43 -0.37 7.19 4.46
C THR A 43 -1.23 6.50 5.50
N TYR A 44 -2.49 6.91 5.60
CA TYR A 44 -3.49 6.25 6.44
C TYR A 44 -4.36 5.32 5.58
N TYR A 45 -4.45 4.06 5.98
CA TYR A 45 -5.36 3.08 5.36
C TYR A 45 -6.50 2.77 6.32
N TYR A 46 -7.72 3.12 5.92
CA TYR A 46 -8.91 2.99 6.76
C TYR A 46 -9.74 1.78 6.33
N HIS A 47 -10.06 0.91 7.28
CA HIS A 47 -10.87 -0.28 7.01
C HIS A 47 -11.45 -0.86 8.31
N CYS A 48 -12.29 -1.88 8.22
CA CYS A 48 -12.64 -2.76 9.34
C CYS A 48 -12.02 -4.16 9.20
N LEU A 49 -11.82 -4.87 10.31
CA LEU A 49 -11.56 -6.31 10.24
C LEU A 49 -12.84 -7.06 9.81
N PRO A 50 -12.73 -8.24 9.18
CA PRO A 50 -13.88 -9.08 8.86
C PRO A 50 -14.64 -9.46 10.14
N TYR A 51 -15.93 -9.72 9.99
CA TYR A 51 -16.78 -10.11 11.10
C TYR A 51 -16.39 -11.52 11.57
N GLN A 52 -16.36 -11.72 12.88
CA GLN A 52 -16.28 -13.04 13.49
C GLN A 52 -17.44 -13.21 14.46
N SER A 53 -18.18 -14.31 14.30
CA SER A 53 -19.22 -14.68 15.25
C SER A 53 -18.61 -15.12 16.58
N ALA A 54 -19.44 -15.25 17.64
CA ALA A 54 -18.97 -15.71 18.95
C ALA A 54 -18.38 -17.13 18.93
N SER A 55 -18.76 -17.93 17.94
CA SER A 55 -18.23 -19.27 17.70
C SER A 55 -17.84 -19.35 16.22
N PRO A 56 -16.70 -18.76 15.85
CA PRO A 56 -16.36 -18.56 14.45
C PRO A 56 -16.03 -19.88 13.77
N THR A 57 -16.55 -20.04 12.56
CA THR A 57 -16.19 -21.10 11.61
C THR A 57 -14.72 -20.97 11.21
N GLU A 58 -14.14 -22.05 10.69
CA GLU A 58 -12.76 -22.02 10.18
C GLU A 58 -12.58 -21.03 9.02
N GLU A 59 -13.62 -20.81 8.22
CA GLU A 59 -13.64 -19.81 7.15
C GLU A 59 -13.55 -18.38 7.72
N GLU A 60 -14.38 -18.05 8.73
CA GLU A 60 -14.33 -16.75 9.41
C GLU A 60 -12.97 -16.50 10.08
N LYS A 61 -12.39 -17.54 10.69
CA LYS A 61 -11.04 -17.45 11.27
C LYS A 61 -9.99 -17.17 10.21
N LEU A 62 -10.06 -17.87 9.08
CA LEU A 62 -9.11 -17.75 7.99
C LEU A 62 -9.21 -16.38 7.30
N GLU A 63 -10.41 -15.89 7.02
CA GLU A 63 -10.63 -14.57 6.43
C GLU A 63 -10.10 -13.46 7.35
N PHE A 64 -10.44 -13.51 8.63
CA PHE A 64 -9.96 -12.57 9.62
C PHE A 64 -8.43 -12.59 9.73
N ALA A 65 -7.83 -13.78 9.81
CA ALA A 65 -6.38 -13.93 9.89
C ALA A 65 -5.68 -13.36 8.64
N ARG A 66 -6.21 -13.63 7.44
CA ARG A 66 -5.69 -13.08 6.17
C ARG A 66 -5.74 -11.56 6.16
N LYS A 67 -6.89 -10.96 6.52
CA LYS A 67 -7.03 -9.49 6.54
C LYS A 67 -6.15 -8.87 7.62
N GLN A 68 -6.04 -9.49 8.79
CA GLN A 68 -5.14 -9.01 9.85
C GLN A 68 -3.67 -9.08 9.42
N SER A 69 -3.24 -10.15 8.77
CA SER A 69 -1.88 -10.25 8.22
C SER A 69 -1.62 -9.20 7.15
N PHE A 70 -2.61 -8.89 6.32
CA PHE A 70 -2.52 -7.81 5.34
C PHE A 70 -2.35 -6.44 6.02
N PHE A 71 -3.14 -6.12 7.05
CA PHE A 71 -2.98 -4.87 7.79
C PHE A 71 -1.63 -4.77 8.48
N LYS A 72 -1.13 -5.84 9.11
CA LYS A 72 0.22 -5.89 9.68
C LYS A 72 1.30 -5.66 8.62
N TYR A 73 1.10 -6.18 7.40
CA TYR A 73 1.99 -5.92 6.27
C TYR A 73 1.99 -4.43 5.90
N LEU A 74 0.82 -3.78 5.84
CA LEU A 74 0.71 -2.34 5.60
C LEU A 74 1.41 -1.52 6.69
N GLU A 75 1.14 -1.80 7.96
CA GLU A 75 1.77 -1.10 9.11
C GLU A 75 3.29 -1.25 9.14
N TYR A 76 3.83 -2.32 8.55
CA TYR A 76 5.28 -2.50 8.41
C TYR A 76 5.90 -1.64 7.31
N GLN A 77 5.10 -1.10 6.38
CA GLN A 77 5.61 -0.26 5.30
C GLN A 77 6.01 1.14 5.82
N PRO A 78 7.04 1.77 5.23
CA PRO A 78 7.40 3.15 5.53
C PRO A 78 6.22 4.11 5.46
N ASN A 79 6.05 4.90 6.53
CA ASN A 79 5.02 5.95 6.62
C ASN A 79 3.58 5.45 6.46
N PHE A 80 3.29 4.17 6.69
CA PHE A 80 1.92 3.67 6.75
C PHE A 80 1.38 3.63 8.17
N GLU A 81 0.07 3.80 8.31
CA GLU A 81 -0.67 3.57 9.53
C GLU A 81 -2.08 3.05 9.19
N VAL A 82 -2.51 1.97 9.84
CA VAL A 82 -3.84 1.41 9.62
C VAL A 82 -4.80 1.93 10.69
N ARG A 83 -5.94 2.47 10.24
CA ARG A 83 -6.99 3.01 11.10
C ARG A 83 -8.21 2.10 11.03
N LEU A 84 -8.46 1.37 12.11
CA LEU A 84 -9.53 0.38 12.15
C LEU A 84 -10.85 0.95 12.68
N GLY A 85 -11.88 0.88 11.84
CA GLY A 85 -13.28 0.98 12.26
C GLY A 85 -13.77 -0.32 12.89
N ARG A 86 -15.09 -0.55 12.84
CA ARG A 86 -15.71 -1.80 13.30
C ARG A 86 -16.70 -2.30 12.26
N LEU A 87 -16.89 -3.61 12.22
CA LEU A 87 -17.94 -4.24 11.43
C LEU A 87 -19.01 -4.75 12.39
N GLU A 88 -20.24 -4.29 12.20
CA GLU A 88 -21.38 -4.62 13.06
C GLU A 88 -22.33 -5.57 12.33
N PHE A 89 -22.76 -6.62 13.03
CA PHE A 89 -23.78 -7.52 12.54
C PHE A 89 -25.17 -6.96 12.84
N ARG A 90 -25.99 -6.79 11.79
CA ARG A 90 -27.33 -6.18 11.86
C ARG A 90 -28.47 -7.18 11.63
N GLY A 91 -28.17 -8.48 11.66
CA GLY A 91 -29.13 -9.54 11.39
C GLY A 91 -28.94 -10.15 10.01
N TYR A 92 -30.01 -10.71 9.46
CA TYR A 92 -29.99 -11.40 8.18
C TYR A 92 -30.95 -10.73 7.19
N THR A 93 -30.60 -10.79 5.91
CA THR A 93 -31.52 -10.45 4.82
C THR A 93 -32.62 -11.52 4.74
N GLN A 94 -33.67 -11.25 3.96
CA GLN A 94 -34.72 -12.24 3.68
C GLN A 94 -34.17 -13.50 2.99
N ALA A 95 -33.03 -13.39 2.28
CA ALA A 95 -32.33 -14.50 1.65
C ALA A 95 -31.41 -15.29 2.61
N GLY A 96 -31.35 -14.92 3.89
CA GLY A 96 -30.51 -15.58 4.89
C GLY A 96 -29.04 -15.13 4.89
N GLU A 97 -28.70 -14.08 4.13
CA GLU A 97 -27.34 -13.52 4.11
C GLU A 97 -27.13 -12.56 5.28
N ARG A 98 -25.91 -12.48 5.80
CA ARG A 98 -25.61 -11.57 6.92
C ARG A 98 -25.62 -10.12 6.46
N ILE A 99 -26.27 -9.26 7.23
CA ILE A 99 -26.19 -7.80 7.07
C ILE A 99 -25.02 -7.32 7.93
N LEU A 100 -23.93 -6.95 7.28
CA LEU A 100 -22.73 -6.43 7.92
C LEU A 100 -22.57 -4.95 7.58
N GLU A 101 -22.43 -4.12 8.60
CA GLU A 101 -22.36 -2.67 8.45
C GLU A 101 -21.03 -2.15 8.98
N GLN A 102 -20.29 -1.45 8.14
CA GLN A 102 -19.05 -0.79 8.53
C GLN A 102 -19.37 0.48 9.29
N LYS A 103 -18.72 0.65 10.45
CA LYS A 103 -18.89 1.81 11.32
C LYS A 103 -17.57 2.51 11.55
N ARG A 104 -17.66 3.83 11.73
CA ARG A 104 -16.59 4.77 12.13
C ARG A 104 -15.52 5.04 11.08
N VAL A 105 -15.46 4.31 9.97
CA VAL A 105 -14.39 4.51 8.98
C VAL A 105 -14.47 5.89 8.35
N ASP A 106 -15.63 6.30 7.85
CA ASP A 106 -15.79 7.61 7.21
C ASP A 106 -15.53 8.75 8.20
N LEU A 107 -16.03 8.59 9.44
CA LEU A 107 -15.77 9.54 10.52
C LEU A 107 -14.28 9.65 10.86
N LEU A 108 -13.53 8.54 10.89
CA LEU A 108 -12.09 8.56 11.16
C LEU A 108 -11.34 9.31 10.06
N ILE A 109 -11.66 9.07 8.79
CA ILE A 109 -11.05 9.78 7.65
C ILE A 109 -11.32 11.28 7.76
N GLY A 110 -12.58 11.67 7.98
CA GLY A 110 -12.98 13.07 8.10
C GLY A 110 -12.29 13.77 9.27
N VAL A 111 -12.25 13.13 10.44
CA VAL A 111 -11.58 13.67 11.63
C VAL A 111 -10.08 13.85 11.39
N ASP A 112 -9.39 12.87 10.81
CA ASP A 112 -7.96 12.97 10.53
C ASP A 112 -7.67 14.08 9.50
N LEU A 113 -8.45 14.17 8.43
CA LEU A 113 -8.32 15.25 7.43
C LEU A 113 -8.46 16.62 8.07
N VAL A 114 -9.51 16.84 8.85
CA VAL A 114 -9.78 18.10 9.55
C VAL A 114 -8.65 18.44 10.52
N MET A 115 -8.27 17.48 11.37
CA MET A 115 -7.25 17.69 12.40
C MET A 115 -5.87 18.01 11.82
N LEU A 116 -5.46 17.29 10.77
CA LEU A 116 -4.19 17.55 10.09
C LEU A 116 -4.18 18.92 9.40
N SER A 117 -5.30 19.31 8.79
CA SER A 117 -5.47 20.59 8.11
C SER A 117 -5.43 21.77 9.09
N MET A 118 -6.26 21.72 10.15
CA MET A 118 -6.35 22.80 11.14
C MET A 118 -5.04 22.98 11.92
N LYS A 119 -4.31 21.89 12.18
CA LYS A 119 -2.99 21.95 12.84
C LYS A 119 -1.85 22.38 11.89
N LYS A 120 -2.15 22.69 10.63
CA LYS A 120 -1.19 23.10 9.60
C LYS A 120 -0.04 22.09 9.42
N LEU A 121 -0.36 20.81 9.60
CA LEU A 121 0.61 19.72 9.45
C LEU A 121 0.75 19.27 7.98
N ILE A 122 -0.22 19.61 7.15
CA ILE A 122 -0.26 19.28 5.73
C ILE A 122 -0.56 20.55 4.93
N THR A 123 -0.14 20.54 3.67
CA THR A 123 -0.59 21.50 2.66
C THR A 123 -1.33 20.82 1.52
N HIS A 124 -1.23 19.50 1.40
CA HIS A 124 -1.89 18.68 0.38
C HIS A 124 -2.51 17.44 1.03
N ALA A 125 -3.67 17.02 0.53
CA ALA A 125 -4.33 15.78 0.94
C ALA A 125 -4.71 14.97 -0.30
N CYS A 126 -4.17 13.76 -0.42
CA CYS A 126 -4.51 12.79 -1.46
C CYS A 126 -5.50 11.77 -0.89
N ILE A 127 -6.73 11.77 -1.40
CA ILE A 127 -7.86 11.05 -0.82
C ILE A 127 -8.33 10.00 -1.84
N ILE A 128 -8.32 8.72 -1.48
CA ILE A 128 -9.07 7.69 -2.21
C ILE A 128 -10.40 7.51 -1.49
N ALA A 129 -11.47 7.97 -2.13
CA ALA A 129 -12.84 7.90 -1.63
C ALA A 129 -13.84 8.09 -2.78
N GLY A 130 -15.12 7.78 -2.52
CA GLY A 130 -16.19 8.07 -3.47
C GLY A 130 -17.53 8.46 -2.85
N ASP A 131 -17.57 8.64 -1.53
CA ASP A 131 -18.79 8.99 -0.78
C ASP A 131 -18.88 10.52 -0.55
N SER A 132 -20.06 11.08 -0.76
CA SER A 132 -20.36 12.49 -0.51
C SER A 132 -20.24 12.89 0.97
N ASP A 133 -20.27 11.94 1.90
CA ASP A 133 -20.14 12.22 3.34
C ASP A 133 -18.80 12.89 3.71
N PHE A 134 -17.79 12.84 2.83
CA PHE A 134 -16.51 13.54 3.01
C PHE A 134 -16.53 15.02 2.65
N ILE A 135 -17.59 15.52 1.98
CA ILE A 135 -17.68 16.92 1.52
C ILE A 135 -17.40 17.92 2.67
N PRO A 136 -18.02 17.83 3.86
CA PRO A 136 -17.75 18.78 4.94
C PRO A 136 -16.29 18.76 5.41
N ALA A 137 -15.63 17.61 5.41
CA ALA A 137 -14.22 17.51 5.79
C ALA A 137 -13.29 18.15 4.74
N ILE A 138 -13.62 18.00 3.45
CA ILE A 138 -12.92 18.66 2.34
C ILE A 138 -13.12 20.17 2.37
N GLU A 139 -14.33 20.66 2.66
CA GLU A 139 -14.61 22.10 2.85
C GLU A 139 -13.69 22.72 3.89
N VAL A 140 -13.59 22.08 5.07
CA VAL A 140 -12.71 22.55 6.14
C VAL A 140 -11.25 22.50 5.73
N ALA A 141 -10.80 21.41 5.09
CA ALA A 141 -9.42 21.31 4.61
C ALA A 141 -9.06 22.46 3.63
N LYS A 142 -9.97 22.76 2.69
CA LYS A 142 -9.80 23.85 1.73
C LYS A 142 -9.81 25.22 2.41
N TYR A 143 -10.70 25.44 3.38
CA TYR A 143 -10.73 26.66 4.19
C TYR A 143 -9.40 26.87 4.94
N GLU A 144 -8.78 25.78 5.40
CA GLU A 144 -7.47 25.80 6.06
C GLU A 144 -6.29 25.88 5.07
N GLY A 145 -6.54 26.01 3.77
CA GLY A 145 -5.53 26.20 2.72
C GLY A 145 -4.89 24.90 2.21
N VAL A 146 -5.51 23.75 2.44
CA VAL A 146 -5.05 22.44 1.94
C VAL A 146 -5.60 22.19 0.54
N ILE A 147 -4.72 21.81 -0.39
CA ILE A 147 -5.12 21.39 -1.75
C ILE A 147 -5.50 19.91 -1.72
N THR A 148 -6.69 19.60 -2.22
CA THR A 148 -7.26 18.24 -2.19
C THR A 148 -7.16 17.54 -3.55
N TYR A 149 -6.58 16.35 -3.55
CA TYR A 149 -6.49 15.45 -4.69
C TYR A 149 -7.42 14.26 -4.44
N LEU A 150 -8.50 14.17 -5.19
CA LEU A 150 -9.44 13.04 -5.11
C LEU A 150 -9.07 11.99 -6.15
N PHE A 151 -8.71 10.80 -5.69
CA PHE A 151 -8.50 9.61 -6.48
C PHE A 151 -9.77 8.76 -6.43
N HIS A 152 -10.42 8.54 -7.56
CA HIS A 152 -11.76 7.95 -7.57
C HIS A 152 -11.96 6.92 -8.67
N GLY A 153 -12.81 5.93 -8.42
CA GLY A 153 -13.33 5.04 -9.47
C GLY A 153 -14.51 5.67 -10.23
N PRO A 154 -15.14 4.91 -11.15
CA PRO A 154 -16.22 5.42 -12.00
C PRO A 154 -17.49 5.79 -11.22
N ASN A 155 -17.79 5.08 -10.13
CA ASN A 155 -18.99 5.26 -9.31
C ASN A 155 -18.82 6.28 -8.17
N CYS A 156 -18.02 7.32 -8.36
CA CYS A 156 -17.81 8.37 -7.37
C CYS A 156 -18.93 9.41 -7.42
N HIS A 157 -19.37 9.88 -6.24
CA HIS A 157 -20.41 10.91 -6.12
C HIS A 157 -19.99 12.21 -6.81
N GLU A 158 -20.90 12.83 -7.57
CA GLU A 158 -20.54 13.99 -8.41
C GLU A 158 -20.18 15.22 -7.57
N ASP A 159 -20.94 15.52 -6.52
CA ASP A 159 -20.63 16.64 -5.62
C ASP A 159 -19.26 16.50 -4.95
N LEU A 160 -18.84 15.26 -4.66
CA LEU A 160 -17.50 15.00 -4.10
C LEU A 160 -16.42 15.33 -5.13
N LYS A 161 -16.61 14.97 -6.41
CA LYS A 161 -15.69 15.36 -7.48
C LYS A 161 -15.67 16.88 -7.65
N GLN A 162 -16.83 17.52 -7.63
CA GLN A 162 -16.98 18.96 -7.83
C GLN A 162 -16.21 19.75 -6.79
N ILE A 163 -16.21 19.31 -5.53
CA ILE A 163 -15.53 20.04 -4.46
C ILE A 163 -14.01 19.83 -4.43
N ALA A 164 -13.52 18.69 -4.93
CA ALA A 164 -12.08 18.41 -4.96
C ALA A 164 -11.33 19.35 -5.93
N ASP A 165 -10.15 19.82 -5.52
CA ASP A 165 -9.34 20.72 -6.35
C ASP A 165 -8.78 20.01 -7.58
N VAL A 166 -8.28 18.80 -7.37
CA VAL A 166 -7.75 17.92 -8.42
C VAL A 166 -8.47 16.58 -8.37
N ARG A 167 -8.85 16.05 -9.54
CA ARG A 167 -9.55 14.77 -9.68
C ARG A 167 -8.71 13.85 -10.55
N ILE A 168 -8.43 12.65 -10.06
CA ILE A 168 -7.67 11.62 -10.76
C ILE A 168 -8.51 10.36 -10.77
N GLU A 169 -8.92 9.92 -11.96
CA GLU A 169 -9.63 8.67 -12.10
C GLU A 169 -8.65 7.49 -11.93
N ILE A 170 -9.02 6.54 -11.07
CA ILE A 170 -8.37 5.25 -10.93
C ILE A 170 -8.86 4.39 -12.09
N ASN A 171 -8.21 4.53 -13.24
CA ASN A 171 -8.46 3.77 -14.44
C ASN A 171 -7.43 2.64 -14.61
N ASP A 172 -7.50 1.93 -15.74
CA ASP A 172 -6.57 0.86 -16.07
C ASP A 172 -5.10 1.28 -16.06
N GLU A 173 -4.77 2.43 -16.65
CA GLU A 173 -3.41 2.96 -16.68
C GLU A 173 -2.87 3.30 -15.28
N PHE A 174 -3.71 3.90 -14.44
CA PHE A 174 -3.36 4.16 -13.04
C PHE A 174 -3.06 2.85 -12.32
N MET A 175 -3.94 1.86 -12.48
CA MET A 175 -3.79 0.55 -11.83
C MET A 175 -2.51 -0.15 -12.29
N ASP A 176 -2.23 -0.18 -13.59
CA ASP A 176 -1.01 -0.78 -14.16
C ASP A 176 0.27 -0.20 -13.54
N ALA A 177 0.29 1.10 -13.25
CA ALA A 177 1.43 1.76 -12.61
C ALA A 177 1.67 1.32 -11.16
N VAL A 178 0.63 0.86 -10.45
CA VAL A 178 0.67 0.51 -9.02
C VAL A 178 0.53 -0.99 -8.76
N MET A 179 0.43 -1.81 -9.81
CA MET A 179 0.38 -3.26 -9.69
C MET A 179 1.68 -3.82 -9.08
N ALA A 180 1.51 -4.82 -8.21
CA ALA A 180 2.62 -5.67 -7.81
C ALA A 180 3.13 -6.39 -9.06
N GLN A 181 4.40 -6.19 -9.38
CA GLN A 181 5.03 -7.02 -10.40
C GLN A 181 5.05 -8.44 -9.88
N ASP A 182 4.83 -9.41 -10.77
CA ASP A 182 5.08 -10.80 -10.44
C ASP A 182 6.51 -10.90 -9.93
N ILE A 183 6.65 -11.18 -8.64
CA ILE A 183 7.94 -11.58 -8.09
C ILE A 183 8.23 -12.90 -8.80
N VAL A 184 9.12 -12.88 -9.79
CA VAL A 184 9.89 -14.08 -10.12
C VAL A 184 10.50 -14.48 -8.80
N LYS A 185 9.91 -15.47 -8.13
CA LYS A 185 10.38 -15.94 -6.82
C LYS A 185 11.88 -16.13 -7.01
N PRO A 186 12.76 -15.38 -6.33
CA PRO A 186 14.15 -15.74 -6.34
C PRO A 186 14.15 -17.19 -5.89
N GLN A 187 14.65 -18.09 -6.73
CA GLN A 187 14.86 -19.47 -6.31
C GLN A 187 15.56 -19.34 -4.97
N ARG A 188 14.90 -19.78 -3.89
CA ARG A 188 15.60 -19.96 -2.63
C ARG A 188 16.82 -20.78 -3.02
N LYS A 189 18.02 -20.21 -2.92
CA LYS A 189 19.21 -21.05 -2.84
C LYS A 189 18.91 -21.94 -1.65
N VAL A 190 18.56 -23.19 -1.94
CA VAL A 190 18.53 -24.25 -0.94
C VAL A 190 19.88 -24.11 -0.26
N PHE A 191 19.86 -23.83 1.05
CA PHE A 191 21.09 -23.79 1.82
C PHE A 191 21.86 -25.07 1.49
N GLU A 192 23.12 -24.94 1.06
CA GLU A 192 24.01 -26.06 0.74
C GLU A 192 23.82 -27.12 1.84
N THR A 193 23.60 -28.38 1.45
CA THR A 193 23.42 -29.44 2.44
C THR A 193 24.67 -29.52 3.31
N VAL A 194 24.54 -29.96 4.57
CA VAL A 194 25.67 -30.09 5.50
C VAL A 194 26.82 -30.89 4.88
N GLU A 195 26.49 -31.88 4.04
CA GLU A 195 27.46 -32.68 3.28
C GLU A 195 28.26 -31.89 2.21
N GLU A 196 27.66 -30.89 1.55
CA GLU A 196 28.35 -30.02 0.60
C GLU A 196 29.32 -29.07 1.30
N TYR A 197 28.93 -28.57 2.47
CA TYR A 197 29.77 -27.71 3.30
C TYR A 197 30.98 -28.48 3.85
N GLU A 198 30.77 -29.71 4.33
CA GLU A 198 31.86 -30.59 4.79
C GLU A 198 32.82 -30.99 3.67
N LYS A 199 32.32 -31.21 2.45
CA LYS A 199 33.16 -31.46 1.26
C LYS A 199 34.02 -30.25 0.89
N LYS A 200 33.48 -29.03 0.99
CA LYS A 200 34.25 -27.78 0.81
C LYS A 200 35.29 -27.61 1.92
N ALA A 201 34.92 -27.83 3.18
CA ALA A 201 35.79 -27.64 4.33
C ALA A 201 37.00 -28.60 4.36
N LYS A 202 36.89 -29.77 3.71
CA LYS A 202 37.98 -30.74 3.56
C LYS A 202 38.93 -30.45 2.38
N LYS A 203 38.69 -29.40 1.59
CA LYS A 203 39.61 -29.02 0.49
C LYS A 203 40.96 -28.57 1.08
N PRO A 204 42.10 -29.14 0.63
CA PRO A 204 43.41 -28.74 1.11
C PRO A 204 43.68 -27.25 0.86
N HIS A 205 44.40 -26.61 1.78
CA HIS A 205 44.65 -25.16 1.83
C HIS A 205 45.26 -24.58 0.54
N SER A 206 45.87 -25.42 -0.31
CA SER A 206 46.41 -25.04 -1.62
C SER A 206 45.34 -24.68 -2.67
N ILE A 207 44.12 -25.20 -2.55
CA ILE A 207 43.02 -24.95 -3.51
C ILE A 207 42.39 -23.57 -3.25
N TRP A 208 42.24 -23.19 -1.99
CA TRP A 208 41.70 -21.89 -1.58
C TRP A 208 42.55 -20.70 -2.05
N LYS A 209 43.88 -20.87 -2.10
CA LYS A 209 44.81 -19.83 -2.60
C LYS A 209 44.64 -19.58 -4.10
N LYS A 210 44.51 -20.64 -4.90
CA LYS A 210 44.33 -20.53 -6.37
C LYS A 210 43.00 -19.88 -6.74
N GLU A 211 41.92 -20.21 -6.01
CA GLU A 211 40.60 -19.60 -6.22
C GLU A 211 40.60 -18.11 -5.83
N ALA A 212 41.29 -17.73 -4.75
CA ALA A 212 41.41 -16.32 -4.34
C ALA A 212 42.26 -15.47 -5.30
N GLU A 213 43.33 -16.03 -5.86
CA GLU A 213 44.18 -15.37 -6.86
C GLU A 213 43.44 -15.15 -8.18
N ALA A 214 42.64 -16.13 -8.63
CA ALA A 214 41.83 -16.01 -9.86
C ALA A 214 40.75 -14.91 -9.75
N VAL A 215 40.18 -14.69 -8.57
CA VAL A 215 39.18 -13.62 -8.33
C VAL A 215 39.82 -12.22 -8.31
N GLN A 216 41.09 -12.11 -7.93
CA GLN A 216 41.81 -10.82 -7.97
C GLN A 216 42.30 -10.44 -9.37
N GLU A 217 42.64 -11.39 -10.25
CA GLU A 217 43.04 -11.08 -11.63
C GLU A 217 41.91 -10.47 -12.48
N VAL A 218 40.66 -10.87 -12.24
CA VAL A 218 39.48 -10.35 -12.97
C VAL A 218 39.18 -8.88 -12.63
N LYS A 219 39.67 -8.35 -11.50
CA LYS A 219 39.42 -6.97 -11.05
C LYS A 219 40.45 -5.94 -11.47
N LYS A 220 41.51 -6.29 -12.23
CA LYS A 220 42.47 -5.30 -12.72
C LYS A 220 41.90 -4.55 -13.95
N PRO A 221 41.77 -3.21 -13.92
CA PRO A 221 41.27 -2.45 -15.06
C PRO A 221 42.25 -2.50 -16.23
N ARG A 222 41.75 -2.81 -17.44
CA ARG A 222 42.52 -2.70 -18.69
C ARG A 222 42.92 -1.23 -18.88
N LYS A 223 44.21 -0.91 -18.74
CA LYS A 223 44.75 0.42 -19.06
C LYS A 223 44.51 0.71 -20.55
N GLY A 224 43.72 1.74 -20.83
CA GLY A 224 43.49 2.25 -22.18
C GLY A 224 44.78 2.76 -22.81
N LYS A 225 45.05 2.33 -24.03
CA LYS A 225 46.05 2.93 -24.91
C LYS A 225 45.46 4.22 -25.49
N THR A 226 45.92 5.38 -25.05
CA THR A 226 45.79 6.62 -25.81
C THR A 226 46.86 6.62 -26.91
N ALA A 227 46.42 6.51 -28.16
CA ALA A 227 47.27 6.73 -29.32
C ALA A 227 47.32 8.23 -29.66
N LYS A 228 48.55 8.69 -29.93
CA LYS A 228 48.94 9.92 -30.63
C LYS A 228 48.12 10.04 -31.94
N SER A 229 47.75 11.22 -32.44
CA SER A 229 48.54 12.43 -32.72
C SER A 229 47.63 13.63 -32.94
#